data_AF-A0A8T0ZHF8-F1
#
_entry.id   AF-A0A8T0ZHF8-F1
#
_cell.length_a   1.000
_cell.length_b   1.000
_cell.length_c   1.000
_cell.angle_alpha   90.00
_cell.angle_beta   90.00
_cell.angle_gamma   90.00
#
_symmetry.space_group_name_H-M   'P 1'
#
loop_
_entity.id
_entity.type
_entity.pdbx_description
1 polymer ?
#
loop_
_entity_poly.entity_id
_entity_poly.type
_entity_poly.pdbx_seq_one_letter_code
_entity_poly.pdbx_strand_id
1 'polypeptide(L)'
;MARIHALMKHLSTIKCRAPLRKVTPLAPVMRNVTRWSSVFGMVERYNKLHPALLAMDHASMAKHGIAHFLLTEEESTQAEELLENLFDFQEVSEARQDPTLTLVGVRCAFDWVVRQYPPMKERLASDAAVVSYPAFETGITNIITGGRLTTRARSMQRV
;
A
#
# COMPACT_ATOMS: atom_id res chain seq x y z
N MET A 1 -10.76 0.73 -7.92
CA MET A 1 -10.04 -0.57 -8.04
C MET A 1 -10.50 -1.49 -9.18
N ALA A 2 -11.80 -1.80 -9.33
CA ALA A 2 -12.27 -2.76 -10.34
C ALA A 2 -11.95 -2.34 -11.80
N ARG A 3 -12.05 -1.04 -12.11
CA ARG A 3 -11.72 -0.49 -13.44
C ARG A 3 -10.23 -0.61 -13.77
N ILE A 4 -9.34 -0.20 -12.87
CA ILE A 4 -7.88 -0.37 -13.05
C ILE A 4 -7.55 -1.85 -13.29
N HIS A 5 -8.15 -2.74 -12.52
CA HIS A 5 -7.96 -4.17 -12.71
C HIS A 5 -8.45 -4.66 -14.08
N ALA A 6 -9.62 -4.20 -14.54
CA ALA A 6 -10.16 -4.53 -15.85
C ALA A 6 -9.27 -3.99 -16.98
N LEU A 7 -8.78 -2.76 -16.86
CA LEU A 7 -7.82 -2.15 -17.78
C LEU A 7 -6.52 -2.96 -17.83
N MET A 8 -5.92 -3.28 -16.68
CA MET A 8 -4.69 -4.08 -16.61
C MET A 8 -4.87 -5.45 -17.24
N LYS A 9 -6.01 -6.09 -16.99
CA LYS A 9 -6.38 -7.36 -17.61
C LYS A 9 -6.48 -7.24 -19.13
N HIS A 10 -7.18 -6.21 -19.62
CA HIS A 10 -7.34 -5.96 -21.06
C HIS A 10 -6.00 -5.69 -21.75
N LEU A 11 -5.18 -4.82 -21.15
CA LEU A 11 -3.84 -4.51 -21.64
C LEU A 11 -2.92 -5.73 -21.63
N SER A 12 -3.11 -6.68 -20.70
CA SER A 12 -2.32 -7.92 -20.62
C SER A 12 -2.59 -8.90 -21.77
N THR A 13 -3.69 -8.73 -22.52
CA THR A 13 -4.00 -9.60 -23.65
C THR A 13 -2.97 -9.48 -24.77
N ILE A 14 -2.74 -10.57 -25.51
CA ILE A 14 -1.76 -10.61 -26.62
C ILE A 14 -2.02 -9.48 -27.63
N LYS A 15 -3.31 -9.21 -27.93
CA LYS A 15 -3.72 -8.18 -28.89
C LYS A 15 -3.40 -6.76 -28.44
N CYS A 16 -3.41 -6.48 -27.14
CA CYS A 16 -3.13 -5.16 -26.59
C CYS A 16 -1.66 -4.98 -26.17
N ARG A 17 -0.94 -6.07 -25.87
CA ARG A 17 0.48 -5.98 -25.47
C ARG A 17 1.39 -5.51 -26.59
N ALA A 18 1.15 -5.93 -27.84
CA ALA A 18 1.94 -5.49 -28.98
C ALA A 18 1.86 -3.98 -29.25
N PRO A 19 0.67 -3.35 -29.36
CA PRO A 19 0.57 -1.90 -29.51
C PRO A 19 1.05 -1.15 -28.26
N LEU A 20 0.79 -1.66 -27.05
CA LEU A 20 1.28 -1.03 -25.82
C LEU A 20 2.81 -0.91 -25.79
N ARG A 21 3.54 -1.94 -26.26
CA ARG A 21 5.01 -1.93 -26.33
C ARG A 21 5.57 -0.83 -27.24
N LYS A 22 4.77 -0.29 -28.16
CA LYS A 22 5.20 0.81 -29.04
C LYS A 22 5.24 2.15 -28.32
N VAL A 23 4.41 2.33 -27.28
CA VAL A 23 4.31 3.58 -26.53
C VAL A 23 4.99 3.51 -25.16
N THR A 24 5.21 2.30 -24.62
CA THR A 24 5.91 2.11 -23.34
C THR A 24 6.51 0.72 -23.23
N PRO A 25 7.72 0.56 -22.65
CA PRO A 25 8.28 -0.75 -22.33
C PRO A 25 7.54 -1.44 -21.17
N LEU A 26 6.73 -0.71 -20.41
CA LEU A 26 6.11 -1.21 -19.19
C LEU A 26 5.03 -2.25 -19.47
N ALA A 27 5.07 -3.34 -18.71
CA ALA A 27 4.03 -4.36 -18.69
C ALA A 27 2.90 -3.99 -17.71
N PRO A 28 1.63 -4.30 -18.05
CA PRO A 28 0.55 -4.32 -17.07
C PRO A 28 0.85 -5.30 -15.93
N VAL A 29 0.40 -4.95 -14.72
CA VAL A 29 0.55 -5.76 -13.51
C VAL A 29 -0.84 -6.11 -13.00
N MET A 30 -1.03 -7.37 -12.63
CA MET A 30 -2.31 -7.85 -12.07
C MET A 30 -2.21 -7.92 -10.55
N ARG A 31 -3.27 -7.47 -9.86
CA ARG A 31 -3.40 -7.71 -8.42
C ARG A 31 -3.65 -9.19 -8.14
N ASN A 32 -3.08 -9.67 -7.05
CA ASN A 32 -3.53 -10.83 -6.29
C ASN A 32 -4.51 -10.34 -5.21
N VAL A 33 -5.74 -10.85 -5.21
CA VAL A 33 -6.82 -10.42 -4.32
C VAL A 33 -6.44 -10.54 -2.84
N THR A 34 -5.60 -11.51 -2.48
CA THR A 34 -5.21 -11.78 -1.09
C THR A 34 -4.05 -10.93 -0.59
N ARG A 35 -3.33 -10.22 -1.47
CA ARG A 35 -2.10 -9.50 -1.13
C ARG A 35 -2.21 -8.04 -1.50
N TRP A 36 -2.37 -7.19 -0.51
CA TRP A 36 -2.54 -5.75 -0.70
C TRP A 36 -1.30 -5.10 -1.39
N SER A 37 -0.08 -5.61 -1.19
CA SER A 37 1.12 -5.13 -1.91
C SER A 37 1.03 -5.32 -3.44
N SER A 38 0.30 -6.33 -3.90
CA SER A 38 0.04 -6.50 -5.33
C SER A 38 -1.02 -5.52 -5.86
N VAL A 39 -1.91 -5.05 -4.98
CA VAL A 39 -2.86 -3.98 -5.30
C VAL A 39 -2.10 -2.66 -5.43
N PHE A 40 -1.19 -2.36 -4.49
CA PHE A 40 -0.24 -1.25 -4.59
C PHE A 40 0.52 -1.29 -5.92
N GLY A 41 1.21 -2.40 -6.23
CA GLY A 41 1.97 -2.53 -7.49
C GLY A 41 1.11 -2.41 -8.75
N MET A 42 -0.17 -2.80 -8.72
CA MET A 42 -1.10 -2.62 -9.83
C MET A 42 -1.46 -1.15 -10.03
N VAL A 43 -1.80 -0.43 -8.96
CA VAL A 43 -2.15 1.01 -9.03
C VAL A 43 -0.92 1.84 -9.40
N GLU A 44 0.24 1.53 -8.82
CA GLU A 44 1.51 2.16 -9.18
C GLU A 44 1.82 1.96 -10.67
N ARG A 45 1.60 0.75 -11.18
CA ARG A 45 1.77 0.47 -12.61
C ARG A 45 0.78 1.25 -13.46
N TYR A 46 -0.45 1.44 -12.99
CA TYR A 46 -1.45 2.23 -13.71
C TYR A 46 -1.01 3.67 -13.87
N ASN A 47 -0.59 4.34 -12.79
CA ASN A 47 -0.16 5.73 -12.83
C ASN A 47 1.04 5.92 -13.79
N LYS A 48 1.97 4.95 -13.83
CA LYS A 48 3.09 4.96 -14.79
C LYS A 48 2.67 4.71 -16.25
N LEU A 49 1.61 3.92 -16.47
CA LEU A 49 1.08 3.64 -17.82
C LEU A 49 0.16 4.75 -18.33
N HIS A 50 -0.52 5.47 -17.45
CA HIS A 50 -1.57 6.42 -17.80
C HIS A 50 -1.12 7.48 -18.82
N PRO A 51 0.03 8.17 -18.66
CA PRO A 51 0.50 9.12 -19.67
C PRO A 51 0.79 8.48 -21.04
N ALA A 52 1.33 7.26 -21.06
CA ALA A 52 1.62 6.55 -22.30
C ALA A 52 0.34 6.07 -23.02
N LEU A 53 -0.72 5.79 -22.26
CA LEU A 53 -2.04 5.47 -22.83
C LEU A 53 -2.68 6.72 -23.46
N LEU A 54 -2.55 7.88 -22.83
CA LEU A 54 -3.05 9.15 -23.38
C LEU A 54 -2.26 9.58 -24.63
N ALA A 55 -0.97 9.25 -24.72
CA ALA A 55 -0.15 9.51 -25.90
C ALA A 55 -0.36 8.51 -27.05
N MET A 56 -1.12 7.42 -26.83
CA MET A 56 -1.42 6.44 -27.87
C MET A 56 -2.39 7.02 -28.89
N ASP A 57 -2.17 6.72 -30.17
CA ASP A 57 -3.05 7.20 -31.23
C ASP A 57 -4.49 6.67 -31.06
N HIS A 58 -5.48 7.53 -31.32
CA HIS A 58 -6.90 7.19 -31.15
C HIS A 58 -7.34 5.99 -32.00
N ALA A 59 -6.74 5.80 -33.18
CA ALA A 59 -7.07 4.68 -34.06
C ALA A 59 -6.66 3.34 -33.44
N SER A 60 -5.45 3.26 -32.87
CA SER A 60 -4.98 2.09 -32.11
C SER A 60 -5.82 1.87 -30.85
N MET A 61 -6.13 2.92 -30.09
CA MET A 61 -6.98 2.80 -28.90
C MET A 61 -8.37 2.25 -29.24
N ALA A 62 -9.00 2.74 -30.31
CA ALA A 62 -10.31 2.26 -30.77
C ALA A 62 -10.23 0.83 -31.32
N LYS A 63 -9.25 0.53 -32.18
CA LYS A 63 -9.03 -0.79 -32.78
C LYS A 63 -8.86 -1.88 -31.73
N HIS A 64 -8.17 -1.56 -30.64
CA HIS A 64 -7.90 -2.48 -29.54
C HIS A 64 -8.90 -2.37 -28.39
N GLY A 65 -9.94 -1.52 -28.52
CA GLY A 65 -10.98 -1.34 -27.50
C GLY A 65 -10.46 -0.82 -26.15
N ILE A 66 -9.30 -0.17 -26.13
CA ILE A 66 -8.65 0.33 -24.90
C ILE A 66 -9.45 1.50 -24.31
N ALA A 67 -10.05 2.33 -25.18
CA ALA A 67 -10.81 3.50 -24.78
C ALA A 67 -11.96 3.18 -23.80
N HIS A 68 -12.59 2.01 -23.90
CA HIS A 68 -13.66 1.59 -23.00
C HIS A 68 -13.21 1.32 -21.56
N PHE A 69 -11.91 1.13 -21.35
CA PHE A 69 -11.33 0.82 -20.05
C PHE A 69 -10.56 2.00 -19.45
N LEU A 70 -10.42 3.10 -20.18
CA LEU A 70 -9.80 4.30 -19.63
C LEU A 70 -10.63 4.80 -18.45
N LEU A 71 -9.93 5.26 -17.42
CA LEU A 71 -10.54 5.89 -16.27
C LEU A 71 -10.92 7.32 -16.65
N THR A 72 -11.92 7.87 -15.95
CA THR A 72 -12.15 9.31 -16.00
C THR A 72 -11.01 10.05 -15.30
N GLU A 73 -10.95 11.37 -15.48
CA GLU A 73 -10.00 12.22 -14.75
C GLU A 73 -10.20 12.08 -13.24
N GLU A 74 -11.45 12.16 -12.77
CA GLU A 74 -11.82 11.96 -11.36
C GLU A 74 -11.35 10.59 -10.82
N GLU A 75 -11.58 9.51 -11.56
CA GLU A 75 -11.14 8.17 -11.16
C GLU A 75 -9.61 8.03 -11.13
N SER A 76 -8.91 8.79 -11.98
CA SER A 76 -7.45 8.82 -12.02
C SER A 76 -6.90 9.58 -10.82
N THR A 77 -7.48 10.72 -10.45
CA THR A 77 -7.14 11.45 -9.22
C THR A 77 -7.38 10.59 -7.99
N GLN A 78 -8.53 9.91 -7.91
CA GLN A 78 -8.80 8.95 -6.81
C GLN A 78 -7.77 7.80 -6.78
N ALA A 79 -7.24 7.37 -7.93
CA ALA A 79 -6.21 6.35 -7.99
C ALA A 79 -4.85 6.85 -7.48
N GLU A 80 -4.52 8.12 -7.71
CA GLU A 80 -3.33 8.79 -7.20
C GLU A 80 -3.39 8.94 -5.67
N GLU A 81 -4.48 9.50 -5.14
CA GLU A 81 -4.69 9.61 -3.68
C GLU A 81 -4.62 8.24 -2.99
N LEU A 82 -5.20 7.22 -3.63
CA LEU A 82 -5.16 5.85 -3.12
C LEU A 82 -3.76 5.25 -3.17
N LEU A 83 -2.95 5.60 -4.17
CA LEU A 83 -1.57 5.15 -4.26
C LEU A 83 -0.73 5.74 -3.13
N GLU A 84 -0.90 7.02 -2.83
CA GLU A 84 -0.23 7.70 -1.71
C GLU A 84 -0.56 7.03 -0.38
N ASN A 85 -1.85 6.80 -0.11
CA ASN A 85 -2.27 6.10 1.10
C ASN A 85 -1.66 4.69 1.20
N LEU A 86 -1.64 3.94 0.09
CA LEU A 86 -1.06 2.59 0.06
C LEU A 86 0.47 2.60 0.20
N PHE A 87 1.14 3.67 -0.23
CA PHE A 87 2.59 3.83 -0.11
C PHE A 87 3.02 3.88 1.36
N ASP A 88 2.32 4.66 2.18
CA ASP A 88 2.56 4.75 3.63
C ASP A 88 2.53 3.38 4.31
N PHE A 89 1.51 2.56 3.99
CA PHE A 89 1.42 1.20 4.52
C PHE A 89 2.52 0.29 3.98
N GLN A 90 3.05 0.56 2.78
CA GLN A 90 4.07 -0.27 2.11
C GLN A 90 5.41 -0.04 2.75
N GLU A 91 5.76 1.22 2.99
CA GLU A 91 6.95 1.58 3.71
C GLU A 91 6.97 0.95 5.12
N VAL A 92 5.89 1.08 5.87
CA VAL A 92 5.79 0.48 7.23
C VAL A 92 5.87 -1.04 7.20
N SER A 93 5.24 -1.67 6.21
CA SER A 93 5.24 -3.14 6.08
C SER A 93 6.59 -3.69 5.63
N GLU A 94 7.32 -2.97 4.78
CA GLU A 94 8.68 -3.30 4.35
C GLU A 94 9.67 -3.07 5.49
N ALA A 95 9.60 -1.94 6.18
CA ALA A 95 10.44 -1.65 7.35
C ALA A 95 10.33 -2.77 8.40
N ARG A 96 9.11 -3.29 8.62
CA ARG A 96 8.87 -4.39 9.57
C ARG A 96 9.54 -5.72 9.18
N GLN A 97 9.91 -5.90 7.93
CA GLN A 97 10.62 -7.10 7.47
C GLN A 97 12.13 -6.99 7.66
N ASP A 98 12.66 -5.81 8.03
CA ASP A 98 14.06 -5.62 8.33
C ASP A 98 14.41 -6.34 9.66
N PRO A 99 15.34 -7.31 9.66
CA PRO A 99 15.73 -8.04 10.87
C PRO A 99 16.41 -7.15 11.92
N THR A 100 16.86 -5.95 11.54
CA THR A 100 17.50 -4.97 12.44
C THR A 100 16.50 -4.03 13.09
N LEU A 101 15.22 -4.04 12.67
CA LEU A 101 14.21 -3.15 13.22
C LEU A 101 13.91 -3.51 14.68
N THR A 102 14.13 -2.53 15.56
CA THR A 102 13.84 -2.68 16.99
C THR A 102 12.34 -2.65 17.26
N LEU A 103 11.90 -3.26 18.36
CA LEU A 103 10.50 -3.21 18.80
C LEU A 103 10.03 -1.78 19.10
N VAL A 104 10.95 -0.92 19.56
CA VAL A 104 10.70 0.53 19.70
C VAL A 104 10.40 1.15 18.34
N GLY A 105 11.20 0.82 17.31
CA GLY A 105 10.98 1.25 15.93
C GLY A 105 9.63 0.78 15.38
N VAL A 106 9.28 -0.50 15.59
CA VAL A 106 7.96 -1.05 15.20
C VAL A 106 6.83 -0.26 15.85
N ARG A 107 6.94 0.02 17.16
CA ARG A 107 5.93 0.77 17.90
C ARG A 107 5.78 2.20 17.39
N CYS A 108 6.89 2.89 17.13
CA CYS A 108 6.90 4.22 16.51
C CYS A 108 6.22 4.22 15.14
N ALA A 109 6.50 3.23 14.28
CA ALA A 109 5.90 3.12 12.95
C ALA A 109 4.39 2.92 13.05
N PHE A 110 3.92 2.03 13.92
CA PHE A 110 2.49 1.82 14.13
C PHE A 110 1.81 3.05 14.75
N ASP A 111 2.44 3.76 15.68
CA ASP A 111 1.88 4.99 16.25
C ASP A 111 1.77 6.10 15.21
N TRP A 112 2.73 6.18 14.29
CA TRP A 112 2.66 7.05 13.13
C TRP A 112 1.48 6.69 12.23
N VAL A 113 1.29 5.39 11.90
CA VAL A 113 0.13 4.92 11.13
C VAL A 113 -1.18 5.27 11.82
N VAL A 114 -1.28 5.10 13.14
CA VAL A 114 -2.51 5.45 13.89
C VAL A 114 -2.79 6.95 13.87
N ARG A 115 -1.75 7.80 13.85
CA ARG A 115 -1.91 9.26 13.74
C ARG A 115 -2.42 9.67 12.36
N GLN A 116 -1.90 9.07 11.30
CA GLN A 116 -2.33 9.35 9.92
C GLN A 116 -3.69 8.71 9.60
N TYR A 117 -3.94 7.52 10.14
CA TYR A 117 -5.13 6.71 9.86
C TYR A 117 -5.82 6.30 11.17
N PRO A 118 -6.60 7.20 11.81
CA PRO A 118 -7.28 6.93 13.08
C PRO A 118 -8.09 5.62 13.13
N PRO A 119 -8.77 5.16 12.05
CA PRO A 119 -9.47 3.87 12.06
C PRO A 119 -8.57 2.67 12.36
N MET A 120 -7.26 2.76 12.13
CA MET A 120 -6.31 1.67 12.40
C MET A 120 -6.03 1.46 13.89
N LYS A 121 -6.46 2.40 14.75
CA LYS A 121 -6.24 2.33 16.21
C LYS A 121 -6.70 1.01 16.81
N GLU A 122 -7.87 0.51 16.39
CA GLU A 122 -8.45 -0.74 16.91
C GLU A 122 -7.57 -1.98 16.71
N ARG A 123 -6.62 -1.92 15.77
CA ARG A 123 -5.73 -3.04 15.43
C ARG A 123 -4.27 -2.78 15.77
N LEU A 124 -3.83 -1.52 15.70
CA LEU A 124 -2.41 -1.18 15.80
C LEU A 124 -2.04 -0.50 17.12
N ALA A 125 -2.99 0.04 17.88
CA ALA A 125 -2.66 0.68 19.15
C ALA A 125 -2.03 -0.29 20.15
N SER A 126 -1.22 0.24 21.06
CA SER A 126 -0.54 -0.57 22.10
C SER A 126 -1.52 -1.22 23.10
N ASP A 127 -2.76 -0.73 23.18
CA ASP A 127 -3.87 -1.26 23.98
C ASP A 127 -4.92 -2.01 23.14
N ALA A 128 -4.66 -2.25 21.85
CA ALA A 128 -5.57 -2.98 20.98
C ALA A 128 -5.78 -4.43 21.47
N ALA A 129 -7.00 -4.95 21.32
CA ALA A 129 -7.36 -6.29 21.80
C ALA A 129 -6.53 -7.44 21.19
N VAL A 130 -5.88 -7.21 20.05
CA VAL A 130 -5.00 -8.18 19.39
C VAL A 130 -3.63 -8.32 20.07
N VAL A 131 -3.27 -7.38 20.95
CA VAL A 131 -1.97 -7.37 21.65
C VAL A 131 -1.90 -8.53 22.66
N SER A 132 -1.01 -9.48 22.42
CA SER A 132 -0.85 -10.66 23.28
C SER A 132 -0.21 -10.35 24.63
N TYR A 133 0.69 -9.35 24.69
CA TYR A 133 1.40 -8.97 25.91
C TYR A 133 1.24 -7.47 26.21
N PRO A 134 0.07 -7.02 26.71
CA PRO A 134 -0.22 -5.59 26.90
C PRO A 134 0.75 -4.87 27.83
N ALA A 135 1.26 -5.55 28.86
CA ALA A 135 2.23 -4.97 29.79
C ALA A 135 3.59 -4.71 29.12
N PHE A 136 4.00 -5.56 28.18
CA PHE A 136 5.23 -5.39 27.42
C PHE A 136 5.13 -4.22 26.43
N GLU A 137 4.04 -4.17 25.66
CA GLU A 137 3.74 -3.03 24.77
C GLU A 137 3.67 -1.71 25.55
N THR A 138 3.01 -1.70 26.71
CA THR A 138 2.97 -0.55 27.61
C THR A 138 4.38 -0.14 28.07
N GLY A 139 5.25 -1.11 28.36
CA GLY A 139 6.66 -0.86 28.68
C GLY A 139 7.39 -0.13 27.56
N ILE A 140 7.21 -0.57 26.31
CA ILE A 140 7.80 0.07 25.12
C ILE A 140 7.24 1.49 24.95
N THR A 141 5.93 1.69 25.04
CA THR A 141 5.30 3.01 24.93
C THR A 141 5.82 3.99 25.99
N ASN A 142 6.05 3.51 27.22
CA ASN A 142 6.67 4.33 28.28
C ASN A 142 8.11 4.71 27.94
N ILE A 143 8.91 3.80 27.38
CA ILE A 143 10.29 4.10 26.94
C ILE A 143 10.27 5.20 25.87
N ILE A 144 9.38 5.11 24.88
CA ILE A 144 9.25 6.09 23.79
C ILE A 144 8.86 7.47 24.34
N THR A 145 7.94 7.53 25.29
CA THR A 145 7.42 8.78 25.86
C THR A 145 8.31 9.35 26.97
N GLY A 146 9.42 8.69 27.32
CA GLY A 146 10.28 9.08 28.45
C GLY A 146 9.64 8.84 29.83
N GLY A 147 8.55 8.09 29.90
CA GLY A 147 7.83 7.75 31.13
C GLY A 147 8.55 6.69 31.97
N ARG A 148 8.33 6.72 33.30
CA ARG A 148 8.79 5.64 34.19
C ARG A 148 8.04 4.35 33.84
N LEU A 149 8.78 3.27 33.54
CA LEU A 149 8.21 1.93 33.40
C LEU A 149 7.30 1.61 34.60
N THR A 150 6.03 1.32 34.31
CA THR A 150 5.04 0.95 35.32
C THR A 150 5.51 -0.29 36.08
N THR A 151 5.14 -0.41 37.35
CA THR A 151 5.60 -1.48 38.26
C THR A 151 5.39 -2.89 37.69
N ARG A 152 4.39 -3.07 36.81
CA ARG A 152 4.04 -4.33 36.14
C ARG A 152 4.85 -4.63 34.88
N ALA A 153 5.39 -3.62 34.20
CA ALA A 153 6.31 -3.82 33.07
C ALA A 153 7.72 -4.23 33.57
N ARG A 154 8.13 -3.72 34.74
CA ARG A 154 9.42 -4.03 35.37
C ARG A 154 9.59 -5.50 35.75
N SER A 155 8.49 -6.21 36.05
CA SER A 155 8.55 -7.64 36.40
C SER A 155 8.85 -8.55 35.21
N MET A 156 8.69 -8.08 33.96
CA MET A 156 9.03 -8.85 32.75
C MET A 156 10.51 -8.72 32.35
N GLN A 157 11.27 -7.83 32.98
CA GLN A 157 12.72 -7.65 32.76
C GLN A 157 13.58 -8.53 33.69
N ARG A 158 12.97 -9.34 34.55
CA ARG A 158 13.67 -10.31 35.41
C ARG A 158 13.28 -11.73 35.00
N VAL A 159 13.85 -12.21 33.89
CA VAL A 159 14.00 -13.64 33.57
C VAL A 159 15.41 -13.82 33.03
#